data_AF-A0A7C7UX20-F1
#
_entry.id   AF-A0A7C7UX20-F1
#
_cell.length_a   1.000
_cell.length_b   1.000
_cell.length_c   1.000
_cell.angle_alpha   90.00
_cell.angle_beta   90.00
_cell.angle_gamma   90.00
#
_symmetry.space_group_name_H-M   'P 1'
#
loop_
_entity.id
_entity.type
_entity.pdbx_description
1 polymer ?
#
loop_
_entity_poly.entity_id
_entity_poly.type
_entity_poly.pdbx_seq_one_letter_code
_entity_poly.pdbx_strand_id
1 'polypeptide(L)'
;MPARPGAPTWLLLAYRIATSIYAPFAYRKITRKLRAQGVSDQRIQERLGNASLPRAQGPLIWFHAASVGESLSVLGLIAAMGTRLPGHEFLITTGTATSAELIAKRLPPRTRHQFAPLDATGPVRRFYARWT
;
A
#
# COMPACT_ATOMS: atom_id res chain seq x y z
N MET A 1 -6.42 20.89 -17.65
CA MET A 1 -5.92 21.43 -16.36
C MET A 1 -6.50 20.61 -15.24
N PRO A 2 -5.72 20.06 -14.30
CA PRO A 2 -6.32 19.42 -13.13
C PRO A 2 -7.06 20.51 -12.34
N ALA A 3 -8.31 20.25 -11.99
CA ALA A 3 -9.10 21.14 -11.15
C ALA A 3 -8.31 21.44 -9.86
N ARG A 4 -8.17 22.71 -9.51
CA ARG A 4 -7.61 23.08 -8.20
C ARG A 4 -8.45 22.38 -7.13
N PRO A 5 -7.87 21.55 -6.26
CA PRO A 5 -8.64 20.96 -5.18
C PRO A 5 -9.29 22.10 -4.39
N GLY A 6 -10.62 22.02 -4.21
CA GLY A 6 -11.33 22.94 -3.33
C GLY A 6 -10.68 22.95 -1.95
N ALA A 7 -10.78 24.08 -1.24
CA ALA A 7 -10.23 24.18 0.11
C ALA A 7 -10.75 23.00 0.96
N PRO A 8 -9.88 22.31 1.71
CA PRO A 8 -10.30 21.16 2.50
C PRO A 8 -11.32 21.62 3.54
N THR A 9 -12.46 20.91 3.62
CA THR A 9 -13.46 21.15 4.67
C THR A 9 -12.80 21.03 6.04
N TRP A 10 -13.27 21.81 7.01
CA TRP A 10 -12.79 21.76 8.40
C TRP A 10 -12.80 20.34 8.98
N LEU A 11 -13.79 19.51 8.61
CA LEU A 11 -13.87 18.09 8.97
C LEU A 11 -12.65 17.30 8.48
N LEU A 12 -12.22 17.53 7.24
CA LEU A 12 -11.05 16.85 6.66
C LEU A 12 -9.76 17.32 7.35
N LEU A 13 -9.66 18.59 7.70
CA LEU A 13 -8.52 19.12 8.46
C LEU A 13 -8.43 18.49 9.85
N ALA A 14 -9.55 18.48 10.59
CA ALA A 14 -9.65 17.85 11.90
C ALA A 14 -9.28 16.37 11.84
N TYR A 15 -9.82 15.64 10.85
CA TYR A 15 -9.47 14.25 10.59
C TYR A 15 -7.96 14.05 10.35
N ARG A 16 -7.35 14.86 9.48
CA ARG A 16 -5.91 14.77 9.18
C ARG A 16 -5.02 15.05 10.38
N ILE A 17 -5.41 15.99 11.24
CA ILE A 17 -4.70 16.28 12.49
C ILE A 17 -4.85 15.09 13.44
N ALA A 18 -6.07 14.62 13.67
CA ALA A 18 -6.36 13.51 14.57
C ALA A 18 -5.61 12.22 14.16
N THR A 19 -5.64 11.86 12.88
CA THR A 19 -4.93 10.67 12.38
C THR A 19 -3.42 10.83 12.45
N SER A 20 -2.88 12.03 12.24
CA SER A 20 -1.44 12.28 12.35
C SER A 20 -0.96 12.18 13.81
N ILE A 21 -1.75 12.66 14.77
CA ILE A 21 -1.47 12.53 16.21
C ILE A 21 -1.57 11.06 16.65
N TYR A 22 -2.55 10.32 16.13
CA TYR A 22 -2.76 8.91 16.48
C TYR A 22 -1.78 7.93 15.79
N ALA A 23 -1.20 8.33 14.66
CA ALA A 23 -0.28 7.51 13.86
C ALA A 23 0.84 6.80 14.65
N PRO A 24 1.60 7.44 15.58
CA PRO A 24 2.64 6.73 16.34
C PRO A 24 2.09 5.60 17.22
N PHE A 25 0.90 5.74 17.79
CA PHE A 25 0.26 4.69 18.59
C PHE A 25 -0.19 3.52 17.71
N ALA A 26 -0.84 3.83 16.58
CA ALA A 26 -1.21 2.83 15.58
C ALA A 26 0.01 2.08 15.05
N TYR A 27 1.09 2.81 14.71
CA TYR A 27 2.35 2.22 14.24
C TYR A 27 2.96 1.27 15.26
N ARG A 28 3.01 1.66 16.54
CA ARG A 28 3.52 0.80 17.62
C ARG A 28 2.72 -0.49 17.79
N LYS A 29 1.38 -0.42 17.67
CA LYS A 29 0.52 -1.62 17.74
C LYS A 29 0.73 -2.54 16.54
N ILE A 30 0.77 -1.97 15.34
CA ILE A 30 0.94 -2.73 14.09
C ILE A 30 2.34 -3.34 14.01
N THR A 31 3.38 -2.59 14.37
CA THR A 31 4.78 -3.08 14.42
C THR A 31 4.89 -4.31 15.32
N ARG A 32 4.33 -4.25 16.55
CA ARG A 32 4.31 -5.40 17.45
C ARG A 32 3.64 -6.62 16.84
N LYS A 33 2.46 -6.42 16.22
CA LYS A 33 1.72 -7.50 15.56
C LYS A 33 2.50 -8.10 14.39
N LEU A 34 3.06 -7.28 13.50
CA LEU A 34 3.78 -7.73 12.31
C LEU A 34 5.10 -8.42 12.67
N ARG A 35 5.85 -7.93 13.67
CA ARG A 35 7.05 -8.60 14.19
C ARG A 35 6.74 -9.97 14.77
N ALA A 36 5.66 -10.08 15.55
CA ALA A 36 5.21 -11.36 16.10
C ALA A 36 4.81 -12.36 15.00
N GLN A 37 4.49 -11.87 13.80
CA GLN A 37 4.20 -12.68 12.60
C GLN A 37 5.41 -12.86 11.68
N GLY A 38 6.62 -12.51 12.13
CA GLY A 38 7.87 -12.73 11.40
C GLY A 38 8.16 -11.73 10.27
N VAL A 39 7.43 -10.61 10.18
CA VAL A 39 7.68 -9.58 9.16
C VAL A 39 8.94 -8.78 9.53
N SER A 40 9.86 -8.61 8.57
CA SER A 40 11.10 -7.88 8.78
C SER A 40 10.88 -6.39 9.05
N ASP A 41 11.83 -5.78 9.77
CA ASP A 41 11.77 -4.35 10.11
C ASP A 41 11.73 -3.45 8.86
N GLN A 42 12.46 -3.80 7.80
CA GLN A 42 12.41 -3.08 6.52
C GLN A 42 10.98 -3.07 5.94
N ARG A 43 10.28 -4.20 6.02
CA ARG A 43 8.91 -4.31 5.53
C ARG A 43 7.90 -3.60 6.42
N ILE A 44 8.14 -3.53 7.73
CA ILE A 44 7.29 -2.78 8.65
C ILE A 44 7.34 -1.28 8.36
N GLN A 45 8.49 -0.75 7.94
CA GLN A 45 8.64 0.66 7.54
C GLN A 45 7.75 1.04 6.34
N GLU A 46 7.28 0.07 5.55
CA GLU A 46 6.29 0.29 4.49
C GLU A 46 4.96 0.85 5.04
N ARG A 47 4.61 0.53 6.30
CA ARG A 47 3.45 1.13 6.98
C ARG A 47 3.63 2.63 7.23
N LEU A 48 4.86 3.11 7.29
CA LEU A 48 5.17 4.54 7.31
C LEU A 48 5.28 5.12 5.90
N GLY A 49 4.92 4.40 4.84
CA GLY A 49 5.03 4.84 3.46
C GLY A 49 6.45 4.73 2.87
N ASN A 50 7.39 4.15 3.61
CA ASN A 50 8.76 3.93 3.12
C ASN A 50 8.80 2.62 2.32
N ALA A 51 8.74 2.70 0.99
CA ALA A 51 8.76 1.52 0.13
C ALA A 51 10.08 0.73 0.29
N SER A 52 9.96 -0.58 0.46
CA SER A 52 11.08 -1.52 0.55
C SER A 52 11.65 -1.91 -0.82
N LEU A 53 10.84 -1.75 -1.88
CA LEU A 53 11.18 -2.09 -3.26
C LEU A 53 11.25 -0.83 -4.12
N PRO A 54 12.13 -0.80 -5.14
CA PRO A 54 12.13 0.27 -6.12
C PRO A 54 10.88 0.19 -7.00
N ARG A 55 10.38 1.35 -7.42
CA ARG A 55 9.36 1.44 -8.46
C ARG A 55 10.02 1.17 -9.82
N ALA A 56 9.43 0.27 -10.61
CA ALA A 56 9.85 0.11 -12.01
C ALA A 56 9.36 1.26 -12.89
N GLN A 57 10.06 1.45 -13.99
CA GLN A 57 9.70 2.40 -15.03
C GLN A 57 8.44 1.92 -15.75
N GLY A 58 7.61 2.88 -16.19
CA GLY A 58 6.39 2.61 -16.95
C GLY A 58 5.09 2.87 -16.18
N PRO A 59 3.94 2.70 -16.85
CA PRO A 59 2.63 2.88 -16.25
C PRO A 59 2.39 1.86 -15.13
N LEU A 60 1.93 2.33 -13.97
CA LEU A 60 1.69 1.50 -12.79
C LEU A 60 0.19 1.45 -12.50
N ILE A 61 -0.35 0.23 -12.36
CA ILE A 61 -1.72 0.01 -11.90
C ILE A 61 -1.67 -0.47 -10.44
N TRP A 62 -2.29 0.28 -9.54
CA TRP A 62 -2.29 0.00 -8.10
C TRP A 62 -3.63 -0.60 -7.64
N PHE A 63 -3.54 -1.72 -6.93
CA PHE A 63 -4.62 -2.39 -6.23
C PHE A 63 -4.43 -2.37 -4.71
N HIS A 64 -5.53 -2.25 -3.99
CA HIS A 64 -5.60 -2.52 -2.56
C HIS A 64 -6.51 -3.72 -2.31
N ALA A 65 -6.02 -4.68 -1.52
CA ALA A 65 -6.80 -5.82 -1.05
C ALA A 65 -6.77 -5.82 0.50
N ALA A 66 -7.92 -5.55 1.09
CA ALA A 66 -8.10 -5.51 2.54
C ALA A 66 -8.23 -6.92 3.15
N SER A 67 -8.66 -7.90 2.36
CA SER A 67 -8.89 -9.28 2.78
C SER A 67 -8.10 -10.32 1.96
N VAL A 68 -8.07 -11.57 2.47
CA VAL A 68 -7.48 -12.72 1.75
C VAL A 68 -8.27 -13.04 0.49
N GLY A 69 -9.60 -13.00 0.54
CA GLY A 69 -10.46 -13.25 -0.62
C GLY A 69 -10.22 -12.21 -1.73
N GLU A 70 -10.21 -10.92 -1.38
CA GLU A 70 -9.88 -9.85 -2.32
C GLU A 70 -8.47 -10.01 -2.90
N SER A 71 -7.50 -10.42 -2.08
CA SER A 71 -6.13 -10.63 -2.55
C SER A 71 -6.10 -11.69 -3.67
N LEU A 72 -6.82 -12.80 -3.50
CA LEU A 72 -6.92 -13.85 -4.52
C LEU A 72 -7.60 -13.36 -5.80
N SER A 73 -8.71 -12.63 -5.68
CA SER A 73 -9.43 -12.06 -6.82
C SER A 73 -8.56 -11.07 -7.60
N VAL A 74 -7.84 -10.18 -6.89
CA VAL A 74 -6.95 -9.19 -7.50
C VAL A 74 -5.77 -9.86 -8.20
N LEU A 75 -5.17 -10.92 -7.63
CA LEU A 75 -4.08 -11.64 -8.30
C LEU A 75 -4.52 -12.25 -9.63
N GLY A 76 -5.72 -12.84 -9.68
CA GLY A 76 -6.30 -13.35 -10.93
C GLY A 76 -6.53 -12.24 -11.97
N LEU A 77 -7.04 -11.10 -11.52
CA LEU A 77 -7.24 -9.94 -12.38
C LEU A 77 -5.91 -9.38 -12.91
N ILE A 78 -4.89 -9.25 -12.06
CA ILE A 78 -3.54 -8.80 -12.45
C ILE A 78 -2.95 -9.74 -13.50
N ALA A 79 -3.06 -11.06 -13.32
CA ALA A 79 -2.59 -12.03 -14.31
C ALA A 79 -3.29 -11.84 -15.67
N ALA A 80 -4.61 -11.67 -15.68
CA ALA A 80 -5.38 -11.45 -16.90
C ALA A 80 -5.09 -10.09 -17.56
N MET A 81 -4.83 -9.04 -16.79
CA MET A 81 -4.41 -7.75 -17.35
C MET A 81 -2.98 -7.77 -17.87
N GLY A 82 -2.08 -8.49 -17.20
CA GLY A 82 -0.68 -8.59 -17.58
C GLY A 82 -0.47 -9.12 -18.99
N THR A 83 -1.34 -10.03 -19.45
CA THR A 83 -1.31 -10.55 -20.83
C THR A 83 -1.75 -9.51 -21.87
N ARG A 84 -2.68 -8.62 -21.50
CA ARG A 84 -3.22 -7.56 -22.38
C ARG A 84 -2.40 -6.28 -22.34
N LEU A 85 -1.62 -6.08 -21.28
CA LEU A 85 -0.86 -4.86 -21.00
C LEU A 85 0.62 -5.19 -20.76
N PRO A 86 1.39 -5.57 -21.80
CA PRO A 86 2.77 -6.05 -21.67
C PRO A 86 3.78 -4.98 -21.17
N GLY A 87 3.44 -3.69 -21.26
CA GLY A 87 4.27 -2.60 -20.77
C GLY A 87 3.89 -2.04 -19.40
N HIS A 88 2.86 -2.60 -18.73
CA HIS A 88 2.39 -2.09 -17.43
C HIS A 88 3.01 -2.86 -16.26
N GLU A 89 3.25 -2.14 -15.18
CA GLU A 89 3.65 -2.68 -13.89
C GLU A 89 2.45 -2.67 -12.94
N PHE A 90 2.46 -3.56 -11.95
CA PHE A 90 1.38 -3.71 -10.99
C PHE A 90 1.89 -3.55 -9.57
N LEU A 91 1.11 -2.88 -8.73
CA LEU A 91 1.34 -2.81 -7.29
C LEU A 91 0.10 -3.35 -6.58
N ILE A 92 0.28 -4.30 -5.67
CA ILE A 92 -0.78 -4.76 -4.76
C ILE A 92 -0.41 -4.42 -3.33
N THR A 93 -1.35 -3.83 -2.58
CA THR A 93 -1.17 -3.50 -1.18
C THR A 93 -2.11 -4.26 -0.26
N THR A 94 -1.62 -4.67 0.90
CA THR A 94 -2.43 -5.34 1.95
C THR A 94 -2.08 -4.85 3.34
N GLY A 95 -2.93 -5.17 4.32
CA GLY A 95 -2.76 -4.75 5.72
C GLY A 95 -2.22 -5.83 6.68
N THR A 96 -2.21 -7.11 6.28
CA THR A 96 -1.93 -8.24 7.19
C THR A 96 -0.77 -9.09 6.69
N ALA A 97 -0.02 -9.69 7.62
CA ALA A 97 1.08 -10.61 7.27
C ALA A 97 0.56 -11.83 6.51
N THR A 98 -0.62 -12.36 6.88
CA THR A 98 -1.26 -13.50 6.20
C THR A 98 -1.53 -13.22 4.72
N SER A 99 -2.14 -12.08 4.39
CA SER A 99 -2.35 -11.70 2.99
C SER A 99 -1.03 -11.45 2.26
N ALA A 100 -0.05 -10.86 2.92
CA ALA A 100 1.28 -10.62 2.35
C ALA A 100 2.00 -11.92 1.98
N GLU A 101 1.96 -12.93 2.87
CA GLU A 101 2.56 -14.24 2.63
C GLU A 101 1.88 -14.98 1.48
N LEU A 102 0.55 -14.94 1.43
CA LEU A 102 -0.23 -15.52 0.33
C LEU A 102 0.14 -14.88 -1.01
N ILE A 103 0.23 -13.54 -1.05
CA ILE A 103 0.60 -12.79 -2.25
C ILE A 103 2.02 -13.14 -2.68
N ALA A 104 2.98 -13.21 -1.75
CA ALA A 104 4.37 -13.53 -2.05
C ALA A 104 4.53 -14.89 -2.77
N LYS A 105 3.68 -15.88 -2.45
CA LYS A 105 3.69 -17.21 -3.07
C LYS A 105 3.05 -17.26 -4.46
N ARG A 106 2.27 -16.23 -4.84
CA ARG A 106 1.39 -16.26 -6.04
C ARG A 106 1.50 -14.99 -6.88
N LEU A 107 2.57 -14.23 -6.72
CA LEU A 107 2.76 -12.93 -7.33
C LEU A 107 2.91 -13.08 -8.87
N PRO A 108 2.03 -12.48 -9.69
CA PRO A 108 2.19 -12.50 -11.14
C PRO A 108 3.45 -11.73 -11.58
N PRO A 109 3.95 -11.94 -12.80
CA PRO A 109 5.04 -11.16 -13.36
C PRO A 109 4.76 -9.65 -13.31
N ARG A 110 5.82 -8.82 -13.22
CA ARG A 110 5.73 -7.35 -13.18
C ARG A 110 4.83 -6.80 -12.07
N THR A 111 4.66 -7.57 -10.99
CA THR A 111 3.84 -7.20 -9.85
C THR A 111 4.74 -7.05 -8.62
N ARG A 112 4.47 -6.03 -7.79
CA ARG A 112 5.11 -5.83 -6.49
C ARG A 112 4.07 -5.84 -5.39
N HIS A 113 4.45 -6.34 -4.22
CA HIS A 113 3.66 -6.22 -3.00
C HIS A 113 4.28 -5.19 -2.07
N GLN A 114 3.43 -4.36 -1.45
CA GLN A 114 3.83 -3.49 -0.33
C GLN A 114 2.72 -3.49 0.73
N PHE A 115 3.06 -3.41 2.02
CA PHE A 115 2.06 -3.10 3.03
C PHE A 115 1.48 -1.71 2.78
N ALA A 116 0.16 -1.60 2.88
CA ALA A 116 -0.52 -0.33 2.76
C ALA A 116 0.02 0.67 3.81
N PRO A 117 0.21 1.95 3.47
CA PRO A 117 0.63 2.94 4.46
C PRO A 117 -0.44 3.10 5.54
N LEU A 118 -0.06 3.60 6.70
CA LEU A 118 -1.01 4.10 7.69
C LEU A 118 -1.80 5.26 7.10
N ASP A 119 -3.07 5.33 7.45
CA ASP A 119 -3.96 6.41 7.03
C ASP A 119 -3.69 7.69 7.82
N ALA A 120 -2.56 8.32 7.48
CA ALA A 120 -2.06 9.54 8.08
C ALA A 120 -1.32 10.35 7.01
N THR A 121 -1.33 11.67 7.15
CA THR A 121 -0.83 12.59 6.11
C THR A 121 0.62 12.28 5.68
N GLY A 122 1.51 11.99 6.64
CA GLY A 122 2.92 11.70 6.35
C GLY A 122 3.12 10.40 5.56
N PRO A 123 2.70 9.24 6.10
CA PRO A 123 2.81 7.95 5.41
C PRO A 123 2.16 7.92 4.03
N VAL A 124 0.94 8.46 3.89
CA VAL A 124 0.23 8.52 2.60
C VAL A 124 0.99 9.38 1.59
N ARG A 125 1.51 10.54 2.01
CA ARG A 125 2.34 11.39 1.13
C ARG A 125 3.59 10.69 0.65
N ARG A 126 4.32 9.99 1.54
CA ARG A 126 5.52 9.22 1.16
C ARG A 126 5.19 8.08 0.20
N PHE A 127 4.07 7.40 0.43
CA PHE A 127 3.59 6.36 -0.47
C PHE A 127 3.33 6.90 -1.87
N TYR A 128 2.55 7.98 -1.99
CA TYR A 128 2.29 8.60 -3.29
C TYR A 128 3.56 9.12 -3.94
N ALA A 129 4.43 9.83 -3.21
CA ALA A 129 5.69 10.33 -3.75
C ALA A 129 6.59 9.24 -4.35
N ARG A 130 6.43 7.98 -3.93
CA ARG A 130 7.14 6.84 -4.52
C ARG A 130 6.38 6.18 -5.68
N TRP A 131 5.05 6.10 -5.60
CA TRP A 131 4.23 5.25 -6.48
C TRP A 131 3.36 6.00 -7.50
N THR A 132 3.27 7.33 -7.43
CA THR A 132 2.71 8.20 -8.49
C THR A 132 3.81 9.00 -9.14
#